data_AF-A0A8T3WGS3-F1
#
_entry.id   AF-A0A8T3WGS3-F1
#
_cell.length_a   1.000
_cell.length_b   1.000
_cell.length_c   1.000
_cell.angle_alpha   90.00
_cell.angle_beta   90.00
_cell.angle_gamma   90.00
#
_symmetry.space_group_name_H-M   'P 1'
#
loop_
_entity.id
_entity.type
_entity.pdbx_description
1 polymer ?
#
loop_
_entity_poly.entity_id
_entity_poly.type
_entity_poly.pdbx_seq_one_letter_code
_entity_poly.pdbx_strand_id
1 'polypeptide(L)'
;MQSKKGAIELSITTIIVVVIGVTLLIFGLVFVRGVFEKVTTLTEDAFRAAEKEVQQRMGASDKIYVSGVNFEVESGKSTVFTVGVQNFGEETTVSKFKIDIVPGDTKIKKDEWFTLPPEDNLKPGDKKGFPVKVTLPKGAPPGKSYTFTIRVFKNNEEYASQAIIVSVKES
;
A
#
# COMPACT_ATOMS: atom_id res chain seq x y z
N MET A 1 65.80 17.11 -8.11
CA MET A 1 64.81 15.99 -8.27
C MET A 1 63.52 16.20 -7.44
N GLN A 2 63.13 17.42 -7.07
CA GLN A 2 62.01 17.67 -6.14
C GLN A 2 60.60 17.72 -6.79
N SER A 3 60.51 17.90 -8.11
CA SER A 3 59.24 18.06 -8.84
C SER A 3 58.46 16.75 -9.07
N LYS A 4 59.06 15.57 -8.82
CA LYS A 4 58.36 14.29 -8.94
C LYS A 4 57.52 13.92 -7.70
N LYS A 5 57.80 14.51 -6.52
CA LYS A 5 57.09 14.14 -5.27
C LYS A 5 55.71 14.79 -5.15
N GLY A 6 55.58 16.09 -5.44
CA GLY A 6 54.28 16.80 -5.33
C GLY A 6 53.22 16.34 -6.33
N ALA A 7 53.64 15.94 -7.55
CA ALA A 7 52.72 15.38 -8.55
C ALA A 7 52.23 13.97 -8.19
N ILE A 8 53.01 13.21 -7.40
CA ILE A 8 52.64 11.88 -6.92
C ILE A 8 51.66 11.96 -5.75
N GLU A 9 51.82 12.91 -4.82
CA GLU A 9 50.85 13.10 -3.73
C GLU A 9 49.47 13.53 -4.24
N LEU A 10 49.42 14.42 -5.24
CA LEU A 10 48.16 14.87 -5.83
C LEU A 10 47.41 13.71 -6.51
N SER A 11 48.11 12.84 -7.25
CA SER A 11 47.48 11.70 -7.92
C SER A 11 47.00 10.62 -6.94
N ILE A 12 47.72 10.41 -5.84
CA ILE A 12 47.32 9.49 -4.76
C ILE A 12 46.04 9.97 -4.08
N THR A 13 45.94 11.25 -3.69
CA THR A 13 44.74 11.77 -3.03
C THR A 13 43.51 11.68 -3.95
N THR A 14 43.65 12.00 -5.24
CA THR A 14 42.55 11.85 -6.20
C THR A 14 42.10 10.40 -6.34
N ILE A 15 43.03 9.45 -6.42
CA ILE A 15 42.71 8.02 -6.50
C ILE A 15 41.97 7.57 -5.23
N ILE A 16 42.41 8.00 -4.05
CA ILE A 16 41.74 7.67 -2.78
C ILE A 16 40.30 8.18 -2.79
N VAL A 17 40.07 9.43 -3.20
CA VAL A 17 38.73 10.01 -3.29
C VAL A 17 37.85 9.23 -4.26
N VAL A 18 38.38 8.86 -5.43
CA VAL A 18 37.65 8.05 -6.42
C VAL A 18 37.29 6.68 -5.85
N VAL A 19 38.23 6.00 -5.18
CA VAL A 19 37.98 4.68 -4.58
C VAL A 19 36.92 4.76 -3.48
N ILE A 20 36.98 5.78 -2.61
CA ILE A 20 35.95 6.00 -1.58
C ILE A 20 34.60 6.31 -2.22
N GLY A 21 34.57 7.12 -3.29
CA GLY A 21 33.34 7.42 -4.02
C GLY A 21 32.70 6.16 -4.60
N VAL A 22 33.50 5.27 -5.21
CA VAL A 22 33.02 4.00 -5.79
C VAL A 22 32.54 3.04 -4.69
N THR A 23 33.24 2.93 -3.56
CA THR A 23 32.80 2.04 -2.47
C THR A 23 31.51 2.52 -1.82
N LEU A 24 31.36 3.83 -1.60
CA LEU A 24 30.10 4.42 -1.11
C LEU A 24 28.95 4.21 -2.09
N LEU A 25 29.21 4.30 -3.40
CA LEU A 25 28.21 4.03 -4.42
C LEU A 25 27.76 2.56 -4.39
N ILE A 26 28.69 1.62 -4.28
CA ILE A 26 28.37 0.18 -4.19
C ILE A 26 27.55 -0.11 -2.93
N PHE A 27 27.96 0.41 -1.77
CA PHE A 27 27.19 0.22 -0.53
C PHE A 27 25.81 0.88 -0.60
N GLY A 28 25.71 2.07 -1.19
CA GLY A 28 24.44 2.74 -1.43
C GLY A 28 23.50 1.88 -2.27
N LEU A 29 23.97 1.30 -3.37
CA LEU A 29 23.16 0.45 -4.23
C LEU A 29 22.71 -0.85 -3.55
N VAL A 30 23.60 -1.51 -2.80
CA VAL A 30 23.27 -2.72 -2.04
C VAL A 30 22.25 -2.43 -0.94
N PHE A 31 22.41 -1.31 -0.23
CA PHE A 31 21.45 -0.86 0.78
C PHE A 31 20.07 -0.58 0.17
N VAL A 32 20.01 0.18 -0.91
CA VAL A 32 18.74 0.50 -1.60
C VAL A 32 18.03 -0.76 -2.08
N ARG A 33 18.77 -1.71 -2.68
CA ARG A 33 18.21 -3.03 -3.06
C ARG A 33 17.65 -3.78 -1.86
N GLY A 34 18.39 -3.85 -0.75
CA GLY A 34 17.94 -4.52 0.47
C GLY A 34 16.70 -3.87 1.11
N VAL A 35 16.54 -2.54 1.00
CA VAL A 35 15.31 -1.86 1.44
C VAL A 35 14.13 -2.23 0.53
N PHE A 36 14.31 -2.20 -0.79
CA PHE A 36 13.24 -2.55 -1.73
C PHE A 36 12.77 -4.00 -1.58
N GLU A 37 13.68 -4.96 -1.41
CA GLU A 37 13.32 -6.36 -1.18
C GLU A 37 12.43 -6.52 0.07
N LYS A 38 12.79 -5.86 1.19
CA LYS A 38 11.99 -5.90 2.43
C LYS A 38 10.60 -5.28 2.26
N VAL A 39 10.49 -4.21 1.48
CA VAL A 39 9.18 -3.59 1.18
C VAL A 39 8.32 -4.52 0.32
N THR A 40 8.93 -5.19 -0.66
CA THR A 40 8.24 -6.19 -1.49
C THR A 40 7.73 -7.36 -0.65
N THR A 41 8.55 -7.93 0.24
CA THR A 41 8.10 -9.05 1.11
C THR A 41 6.96 -8.64 2.03
N LEU A 42 7.02 -7.44 2.63
CA LEU A 42 5.93 -6.92 3.48
C LEU A 42 4.63 -6.73 2.68
N THR A 43 4.76 -6.30 1.42
CA THR A 43 3.62 -6.13 0.53
C THR A 43 3.00 -7.49 0.19
N GLU A 44 3.80 -8.47 -0.19
CA GLU A 44 3.35 -9.84 -0.48
C GLU A 44 2.66 -10.48 0.73
N ASP A 45 3.21 -10.31 1.94
CA ASP A 45 2.61 -10.83 3.17
C ASP A 45 1.24 -10.19 3.45
N ALA A 46 1.09 -8.89 3.21
CA ALA A 46 -0.20 -8.21 3.35
C ALA A 46 -1.24 -8.71 2.35
N PHE A 47 -0.84 -8.95 1.09
CA PHE A 47 -1.71 -9.56 0.08
C PHE A 47 -2.10 -11.00 0.45
N ARG A 48 -1.15 -11.82 0.91
CA ARG A 48 -1.45 -13.19 1.36
C ARG A 48 -2.40 -13.22 2.54
N ALA A 49 -2.22 -12.31 3.51
CA ALA A 49 -3.13 -12.17 4.65
C ALA A 49 -4.54 -11.78 4.18
N ALA A 50 -4.63 -10.81 3.27
CA ALA A 50 -5.89 -10.38 2.67
C ALA A 50 -6.58 -11.51 1.89
N GLU A 51 -5.84 -12.25 1.06
CA GLU A 51 -6.37 -13.40 0.31
C GLU A 51 -6.90 -14.48 1.24
N LYS A 52 -6.15 -14.83 2.30
CA LYS A 52 -6.59 -15.82 3.29
C LYS A 52 -7.87 -15.39 3.99
N GLU A 53 -7.97 -14.11 4.36
CA GLU A 53 -9.17 -13.60 5.00
C GLU A 53 -10.39 -13.67 4.09
N VAL A 54 -10.24 -13.25 2.83
CA VAL A 54 -11.31 -13.30 1.83
C VAL A 54 -11.76 -14.72 1.56
N GLN A 55 -10.83 -15.67 1.40
CA GLN A 55 -11.18 -17.08 1.20
C GLN A 55 -11.98 -17.67 2.37
N GLN A 56 -11.71 -17.21 3.60
CA GLN A 56 -12.38 -17.72 4.80
C GLN A 56 -13.74 -17.06 5.07
N ARG A 57 -13.89 -15.79 4.73
CA ARG A 57 -15.02 -14.97 5.20
C ARG A 57 -15.95 -14.48 4.09
N MET A 58 -15.50 -14.43 2.84
CA MET A 58 -16.32 -14.00 1.72
C MET A 58 -17.19 -15.15 1.22
N GLY A 59 -18.51 -14.95 1.21
CA GLY A 59 -19.48 -15.91 0.70
C GLY A 59 -19.28 -16.21 -0.79
N ALA A 60 -19.90 -17.28 -1.27
CA ALA A 60 -19.82 -17.66 -2.69
C ALA A 60 -20.58 -16.69 -3.61
N SER A 61 -21.57 -15.96 -3.08
CA SER A 61 -22.44 -15.03 -3.81
C SER A 61 -22.11 -13.57 -3.56
N ASP A 62 -21.14 -13.28 -2.69
CA ASP A 62 -20.77 -11.91 -2.33
C ASP A 62 -19.92 -11.30 -3.44
N LYS A 63 -20.29 -10.12 -3.95
CA LYS A 63 -19.47 -9.39 -4.95
C LYS A 63 -18.24 -8.76 -4.32
N ILE A 64 -18.42 -8.25 -3.10
CA ILE A 64 -17.38 -7.62 -2.30
C ILE A 64 -17.50 -8.07 -0.85
N TYR A 65 -16.37 -8.07 -0.16
CA TYR A 65 -16.25 -8.26 1.28
C TYR A 65 -15.33 -7.18 1.83
N VAL A 66 -15.61 -6.65 3.01
CA VAL A 66 -14.68 -5.77 3.72
C VAL A 66 -14.46 -6.34 5.11
N SER A 67 -13.20 -6.40 5.55
CA SER A 67 -12.81 -6.96 6.84
C SER A 67 -13.27 -6.10 8.02
N GLY A 68 -14.58 -6.11 8.29
CA GLY A 68 -15.22 -5.24 9.26
C GLY A 68 -15.80 -3.98 8.65
N VAL A 69 -16.78 -3.41 9.36
CA VAL A 69 -17.49 -2.18 8.97
C VAL A 69 -17.21 -1.01 9.92
N ASN A 70 -16.62 -1.28 11.09
CA ASN A 70 -16.21 -0.28 12.06
C ASN A 70 -14.75 -0.56 12.45
N PHE A 71 -13.90 0.45 12.31
CA PHE A 71 -12.48 0.37 12.60
C PHE A 71 -12.14 1.39 13.68
N GLU A 72 -11.69 0.91 14.84
CA GLU A 72 -11.16 1.79 15.88
C GLU A 72 -9.66 1.96 15.68
N VAL A 73 -9.23 3.20 15.42
CA VAL A 73 -7.83 3.54 15.15
C VAL A 73 -7.38 4.60 16.14
N GLU A 74 -6.21 4.38 16.72
CA GLU A 74 -5.58 5.37 17.60
C GLU A 74 -5.02 6.53 16.78
N SER A 75 -5.09 7.75 17.34
CA SER A 75 -4.59 8.97 16.69
C SER A 75 -3.12 8.81 16.28
N GLY A 76 -2.81 9.04 15.00
CA GLY A 76 -1.46 8.89 14.46
C GLY A 76 -1.02 7.45 14.17
N LYS A 77 -1.87 6.45 14.41
CA LYS A 77 -1.61 5.05 14.03
C LYS A 77 -2.30 4.71 12.70
N SER A 78 -1.87 3.60 12.13
CA SER A 78 -2.47 3.02 10.94
C SER A 78 -2.96 1.60 11.21
N THR A 79 -4.05 1.23 10.56
CA THR A 79 -4.50 -0.17 10.47
C THR A 79 -4.67 -0.57 9.01
N VAL A 80 -4.63 -1.87 8.74
CA VAL A 80 -4.85 -2.43 7.41
C VAL A 80 -6.13 -3.25 7.47
N PHE A 81 -7.00 -3.05 6.49
CA PHE A 81 -8.20 -3.84 6.31
C PHE A 81 -8.23 -4.41 4.89
N THR A 82 -8.93 -5.51 4.72
CA THR A 82 -9.02 -6.25 3.47
C THR A 82 -10.31 -5.89 2.75
N VAL A 83 -10.21 -5.60 1.46
CA VAL A 83 -11.35 -5.55 0.53
C VAL A 83 -11.27 -6.78 -0.37
N GLY A 84 -12.16 -7.74 -0.14
CA GLY A 84 -12.38 -8.88 -1.01
C GLY A 84 -13.22 -8.51 -2.22
N VAL A 85 -12.81 -8.98 -3.39
CA VAL A 85 -13.51 -8.82 -4.65
C VAL A 85 -13.65 -10.18 -5.32
N GLN A 86 -14.86 -10.52 -5.76
CA GLN A 86 -15.14 -11.72 -6.54
C GLN A 86 -15.72 -11.31 -7.89
N ASN A 87 -15.11 -11.80 -8.97
CA ASN A 87 -15.53 -11.47 -10.33
C ASN A 87 -16.58 -12.46 -10.83
N PHE A 88 -17.85 -12.04 -10.87
CA PHE A 88 -18.95 -12.82 -11.47
C PHE A 88 -19.13 -12.57 -12.98
N GLY A 89 -18.03 -12.27 -13.69
CA GLY A 89 -18.06 -12.08 -15.15
C GLY A 89 -18.31 -13.38 -15.92
N GLU A 90 -18.50 -13.26 -17.23
CA GLU A 90 -18.57 -14.40 -18.15
C GLU A 90 -17.18 -14.99 -18.41
N GLU A 91 -17.09 -16.32 -18.53
CA GLU A 91 -15.88 -17.16 -18.34
C GLU A 91 -14.62 -16.81 -19.14
N THR A 92 -14.70 -15.92 -20.15
CA THR A 92 -13.60 -15.67 -21.09
C THR A 92 -12.92 -14.31 -20.94
N THR A 93 -13.50 -13.35 -20.21
CA THR A 93 -12.99 -11.97 -20.19
C THR A 93 -12.33 -11.60 -18.86
N VAL A 94 -11.00 -11.46 -18.90
CA VAL A 94 -10.24 -10.84 -17.81
C VAL A 94 -10.71 -9.41 -17.63
N SER A 95 -11.09 -9.04 -16.41
CA SER A 95 -11.60 -7.70 -16.11
C SER A 95 -10.67 -7.00 -15.13
N LYS A 96 -10.50 -5.69 -15.35
CA LYS A 96 -9.63 -4.85 -14.54
C LYS A 96 -10.41 -4.31 -13.35
N PHE A 97 -9.92 -4.56 -12.14
CA PHE A 97 -10.52 -4.10 -10.90
C PHE A 97 -9.68 -3.01 -10.26
N LYS A 98 -10.37 -1.99 -9.74
CA LYS A 98 -9.78 -0.86 -9.02
C LYS A 98 -10.62 -0.55 -7.80
N ILE A 99 -9.94 -0.25 -6.69
CA ILE A 99 -10.58 0.24 -5.48
C ILE A 99 -10.44 1.75 -5.42
N ASP A 100 -11.52 2.43 -5.04
CA ASP A 100 -11.50 3.83 -4.66
C ASP A 100 -12.23 4.03 -3.33
N ILE A 101 -11.92 5.13 -2.65
CA ILE A 101 -12.55 5.50 -1.39
C ILE A 101 -13.07 6.92 -1.50
N VAL A 102 -14.35 7.07 -1.16
CA VAL A 102 -15.04 8.35 -1.13
C VAL A 102 -15.33 8.71 0.33
N PRO A 103 -14.68 9.74 0.88
CA PRO A 103 -15.02 10.27 2.19
C PRO A 103 -16.43 10.84 2.23
N GLY A 104 -17.16 10.62 3.33
CA GLY A 104 -18.46 11.25 3.56
C GLY A 104 -18.36 12.75 3.85
N ASP A 105 -17.21 13.23 4.33
CA ASP A 105 -16.91 14.65 4.53
C ASP A 105 -15.90 15.10 3.47
N THR A 106 -16.30 16.07 2.64
CA THR A 106 -15.49 16.63 1.55
C THR A 106 -14.22 17.34 2.02
N LYS A 107 -14.11 17.65 3.33
CA LYS A 107 -12.90 18.23 3.92
C LYS A 107 -11.78 17.20 4.10
N ILE A 108 -12.12 15.92 4.10
CA ILE A 108 -11.14 14.84 4.25
C ILE A 108 -10.54 14.54 2.89
N LYS A 109 -9.21 14.66 2.80
CA LYS A 109 -8.47 14.22 1.63
C LYS A 109 -8.15 12.73 1.77
N LYS A 110 -8.68 11.92 0.85
CA LYS A 110 -8.52 10.46 0.88
C LYS A 110 -7.04 10.04 0.88
N ASP A 111 -6.17 10.73 0.14
CA ASP A 111 -4.76 10.36 -0.01
C ASP A 111 -3.93 10.62 1.25
N GLU A 112 -4.42 11.47 2.16
CA GLU A 112 -3.79 11.68 3.48
C GLU A 112 -4.18 10.58 4.48
N TRP A 113 -5.30 9.89 4.23
CA TRP A 113 -5.88 8.91 5.14
C TRP A 113 -5.73 7.48 4.66
N PHE A 114 -5.69 7.23 3.35
CA PHE A 114 -5.71 5.90 2.78
C PHE A 114 -4.55 5.70 1.82
N THR A 115 -3.93 4.52 1.91
CA THR A 115 -3.06 3.99 0.86
C THR A 115 -3.81 2.86 0.18
N LEU A 116 -4.17 3.10 -1.08
CA LEU A 116 -4.91 2.14 -1.90
C LEU A 116 -3.95 1.17 -2.59
N PRO A 117 -4.33 -0.11 -2.73
CA PRO A 117 -3.55 -1.06 -3.51
C PRO A 117 -3.64 -0.72 -5.01
N PRO A 118 -2.67 -1.19 -5.81
CA PRO A 118 -2.75 -1.06 -7.26
C PRO A 118 -3.97 -1.80 -7.81
N GLU A 119 -4.39 -1.37 -8.99
CA GLU A 119 -5.37 -2.08 -9.81
C GLU A 119 -4.85 -3.44 -10.27
N ASP A 120 -5.76 -4.39 -10.46
CA ASP A 120 -5.40 -5.76 -10.83
C ASP A 120 -6.42 -6.41 -11.75
N ASN A 121 -5.98 -7.43 -12.48
CA ASN A 121 -6.76 -8.16 -13.47
C ASN A 121 -7.25 -9.48 -12.87
N LEU A 122 -8.56 -9.66 -12.80
CA LEU A 122 -9.18 -10.87 -12.27
C LEU A 122 -9.89 -11.63 -13.39
N LYS A 123 -9.72 -12.96 -13.41
CA LYS A 123 -10.52 -13.83 -14.25
C LYS A 123 -11.93 -14.00 -13.65
N PRO A 124 -12.91 -14.38 -14.47
CA PRO A 124 -14.20 -14.84 -13.97
C PRO A 124 -14.03 -15.96 -12.94
N GLY A 125 -14.76 -15.88 -11.84
CA GLY A 125 -14.67 -16.83 -10.72
C GLY A 125 -13.53 -16.56 -9.73
N ASP A 126 -12.54 -15.72 -10.07
CA ASP A 126 -11.47 -15.38 -9.14
C ASP A 126 -12.01 -14.60 -7.93
N LYS A 127 -11.48 -14.96 -6.76
CA LYS A 127 -11.60 -14.19 -5.51
C LYS A 127 -10.24 -13.61 -5.17
N LYS A 128 -10.16 -12.31 -4.92
CA LYS A 128 -8.92 -11.64 -4.52
C LYS A 128 -9.14 -10.69 -3.36
N GLY A 129 -8.19 -10.69 -2.44
CA GLY A 129 -8.11 -9.72 -1.35
C GLY A 129 -7.17 -8.57 -1.69
N PHE A 130 -7.66 -7.36 -1.48
CA PHE A 130 -6.91 -6.13 -1.67
C PHE A 130 -6.69 -5.46 -0.30
N PRO A 131 -5.45 -5.41 0.20
CA PRO A 131 -5.15 -4.74 1.45
C PRO A 131 -5.23 -3.23 1.27
N VAL A 132 -6.02 -2.56 2.11
CA VAL A 132 -6.16 -1.11 2.17
C VAL A 132 -5.64 -0.65 3.52
N LYS A 133 -4.68 0.27 3.51
CA LYS A 133 -4.16 0.87 4.74
C LYS A 133 -4.91 2.17 5.02
N VAL A 134 -5.46 2.30 6.23
CA VAL A 134 -5.96 3.57 6.76
C VAL A 134 -4.98 4.10 7.80
N THR A 135 -4.65 5.39 7.71
CA THR A 135 -3.76 6.12 8.58
C THR A 135 -4.52 7.31 9.13
N LEU A 136 -4.72 7.34 10.45
CA LEU A 136 -5.41 8.43 11.10
C LEU A 136 -4.42 9.58 11.34
N PRO A 137 -4.66 10.80 10.84
CA PRO A 137 -3.75 11.92 11.08
C PRO A 137 -3.65 12.25 12.57
N LYS A 138 -2.46 12.69 12.99
CA LYS A 138 -2.22 13.13 14.37
C LYS A 138 -3.12 14.32 14.70
N GLY A 139 -3.78 14.27 15.86
CA GLY A 139 -4.68 15.34 16.30
C GLY A 139 -6.14 15.15 15.92
N ALA A 140 -6.51 13.99 15.36
CA ALA A 140 -7.91 13.62 15.20
C ALA A 140 -8.59 13.55 16.60
N PRO A 141 -9.77 14.19 16.80
CA PRO A 141 -10.44 14.20 18.10
C PRO A 141 -10.85 12.79 18.53
N PRO A 142 -10.56 12.37 19.78
CA PRO A 142 -11.01 11.08 20.31
C PRO A 142 -12.54 10.98 20.30
N GLY A 143 -13.06 9.77 20.08
CA GLY A 143 -14.50 9.51 20.05
C GLY A 143 -15.21 9.96 18.77
N LYS A 144 -14.51 10.58 17.82
CA LYS A 144 -15.11 10.99 16.54
C LYS A 144 -15.10 9.84 15.54
N SER A 145 -16.22 9.64 14.85
CA SER A 145 -16.36 8.68 13.76
C SER A 145 -16.42 9.38 12.40
N TYR A 146 -15.82 8.74 11.41
CA TYR A 146 -15.76 9.19 10.02
C TYR A 146 -16.29 8.08 9.11
N THR A 147 -17.21 8.43 8.23
CA THR A 147 -17.78 7.47 7.28
C THR A 147 -17.06 7.57 5.94
N PHE A 148 -16.72 6.42 5.37
CA PHE A 148 -16.12 6.31 4.05
C PHE A 148 -16.88 5.27 3.24
N THR A 149 -17.02 5.51 1.93
CA THR A 149 -17.59 4.53 1.01
C THR A 149 -16.46 3.94 0.17
N ILE A 150 -16.23 2.64 0.32
CA ILE A 150 -15.36 1.86 -0.54
C ILE A 150 -16.14 1.57 -1.82
N ARG A 151 -15.58 1.94 -2.97
CA ARG A 151 -16.13 1.65 -4.29
C ARG A 151 -15.16 0.75 -5.03
N VAL A 152 -15.68 -0.35 -5.54
CA VAL A 152 -14.95 -1.27 -6.42
C VAL A 152 -15.43 -1.02 -7.84
N PHE A 153 -14.49 -0.74 -8.73
CA PHE A 153 -14.74 -0.54 -10.15
C PHE A 153 -14.29 -1.77 -10.93
N LYS A 154 -15.08 -2.19 -11.92
CA LYS A 154 -14.76 -3.19 -12.92
C LYS A 154 -14.75 -2.49 -14.28
N ASN A 155 -13.61 -2.46 -14.97
CA ASN A 155 -13.43 -1.77 -16.25
C ASN A 155 -13.93 -0.31 -16.24
N ASN A 156 -13.64 0.42 -15.15
CA ASN A 156 -14.10 1.80 -14.87
C ASN A 156 -15.60 1.98 -14.58
N GLU A 157 -16.39 0.92 -14.54
CA GLU A 157 -17.79 0.97 -14.10
C GLU A 157 -17.89 0.54 -12.63
N GLU A 158 -18.77 1.18 -11.85
CA GLU A 158 -18.97 0.78 -10.45
C GLU A 158 -19.55 -0.64 -10.39
N TYR A 159 -18.80 -1.53 -9.75
CA TYR A 159 -19.15 -2.94 -9.62
C TYR A 159 -19.94 -3.20 -8.34
N ALA A 160 -19.47 -2.62 -7.23
CA ALA A 160 -20.10 -2.68 -5.93
C ALA A 160 -19.50 -1.62 -5.01
N SER A 161 -20.24 -1.25 -3.97
CA SER A 161 -19.76 -0.34 -2.94
C SER A 161 -20.24 -0.73 -1.56
N GLN A 162 -19.43 -0.41 -0.55
CA GLN A 162 -19.72 -0.69 0.85
C GLN A 162 -19.25 0.48 1.71
N ALA A 163 -20.10 0.89 2.65
CA ALA A 163 -19.74 1.91 3.63
C ALA A 163 -18.99 1.30 4.81
N ILE A 164 -18.00 2.03 5.30
CA ILE A 164 -17.25 1.73 6.52
C ILE A 164 -17.24 2.97 7.42
N ILE A 165 -17.02 2.72 8.70
CA ILE A 165 -16.86 3.73 9.74
C ILE A 165 -15.46 3.58 10.32
N VAL A 166 -14.71 4.66 10.38
CA VAL A 166 -13.42 4.73 11.07
C VAL A 166 -13.61 5.64 12.27
N SER A 167 -13.49 5.07 13.46
CA SER A 167 -13.66 5.76 14.73
C SER A 167 -12.31 5.99 15.40
N VAL A 168 -12.12 7.19 15.95
CA VAL A 168 -10.93 7.49 16.75
C VAL A 168 -11.12 6.88 18.13
N LYS A 169 -10.27 5.91 18.48
CA LYS A 169 -10.33 5.24 19.79
C LYS A 169 -10.21 6.26 20.92
N GLU A 170 -11.14 6.21 21.87
CA GLU A 170 -11.03 6.98 23.11
C GLU A 170 -9.85 6.42 23.91
N SER A 171 -8.91 7.30 24.30
CA SER A 171 -7.77 6.94 25.15
C SER A 171 -8.14 7.05 26.61
#